data_AF-A0A645JE03-F1
#
_entry.id   AF-A0A645JE03-F1
#
_cell.length_a   1.000
_cell.length_b   1.000
_cell.length_c   1.000
_cell.angle_alpha   90.00
_cell.angle_beta   90.00
_cell.angle_gamma   90.00
#
_symmetry.space_group_name_H-M   'P 1'
#
loop_
_entity.id
_entity.type
_entity.pdbx_description
1 polymer ?
#
loop_
_entity_poly.entity_id
_entity_poly.type
_entity_poly.pdbx_seq_one_letter_code
_entity_poly.pdbx_strand_id
1 'polypeptide(L)'
;MPLPTDVKNFNKNRTIVIQDFDLVRKWWIDREENEHAWKVNIDSIIASNYDLDSKNPTQNEVEKTESVEILIEKIENSITRSRELINEIKKAFL
;
A
#
# COMPACT_ATOMS: atom_id res chain seq x y z
N MET A 1 -1.44 14.76 -1.07
CA MET A 1 -2.87 14.97 -1.39
C MET A 1 -3.55 13.64 -1.19
N PRO A 2 -4.49 13.52 -0.25
CA PRO A 2 -5.27 12.29 -0.14
C PRO A 2 -6.04 12.03 -1.43
N LEU A 3 -6.29 10.77 -1.75
CA LEU A 3 -7.14 10.42 -2.87
C LEU A 3 -8.59 10.83 -2.57
N PRO A 4 -9.33 11.36 -3.56
CA PRO A 4 -10.77 11.58 -3.41
C PRO A 4 -11.47 10.27 -3.03
N THR A 5 -12.47 10.34 -2.15
CA THR A 5 -13.17 9.15 -1.61
C THR A 5 -13.88 8.32 -2.68
N ASP A 6 -14.16 8.90 -3.83
CA ASP A 6 -14.84 8.27 -4.98
C ASP A 6 -13.90 7.43 -5.85
N VAL A 7 -12.57 7.57 -5.73
CA VAL A 7 -11.61 6.86 -6.59
C VAL A 7 -10.48 6.17 -5.86
N LYS A 8 -10.21 4.93 -6.27
CA LYS A 8 -9.03 4.18 -5.83
C LYS A 8 -7.73 4.71 -6.45
N ASN A 9 -7.79 5.23 -7.68
CA ASN A 9 -6.65 5.78 -8.42
C ASN A 9 -7.16 6.75 -9.51
N PHE A 10 -6.35 7.76 -9.84
CA PHE A 10 -6.60 8.61 -11.01
C PHE A 10 -6.42 7.83 -12.30
N ASN A 11 -7.25 8.11 -13.30
CA ASN A 11 -7.22 7.46 -14.61
C ASN A 11 -7.69 8.42 -15.71
N LYS A 12 -7.76 7.95 -16.96
CA LYS A 12 -8.16 8.78 -18.10
C LYS A 12 -9.54 9.45 -17.91
N ASN A 13 -10.47 8.78 -17.23
CA ASN A 13 -11.83 9.28 -17.02
C ASN A 13 -11.96 10.09 -15.71
N ARG A 14 -11.09 9.85 -14.72
CA ARG A 14 -10.94 10.69 -13.53
C ARG A 14 -9.50 11.22 -13.45
N THR A 15 -9.24 12.28 -14.19
CA THR A 15 -7.98 13.01 -14.13
C THR A 15 -7.90 13.84 -12.86
N ILE A 16 -6.67 14.20 -12.47
CA ILE A 16 -6.43 15.12 -11.37
C ILE A 16 -6.97 16.50 -11.76
N VAL A 17 -7.80 17.08 -10.91
CA VAL A 17 -8.37 18.43 -11.08
C VAL A 17 -7.90 19.36 -9.97
N ILE A 18 -8.00 20.67 -10.19
CA ILE A 18 -7.48 21.67 -9.25
C ILE A 18 -8.14 21.60 -7.86
N GLN A 19 -9.40 21.17 -7.81
CA GLN A 19 -10.18 20.97 -6.59
C GLN A 19 -9.58 19.89 -5.70
N ASP A 20 -8.95 18.87 -6.28
CA ASP A 20 -8.35 17.80 -5.49
C ASP A 20 -7.21 18.35 -4.59
N PHE A 21 -6.57 19.46 -5.01
CA PHE A 21 -5.54 20.16 -4.24
C PHE A 21 -6.07 21.10 -3.15
N ASP A 22 -7.39 21.27 -2.99
CA ASP A 22 -7.96 22.19 -2.00
C ASP A 22 -7.51 21.84 -0.57
N LEU A 23 -7.43 20.54 -0.24
CA LEU A 23 -6.96 20.07 1.06
C LEU A 23 -5.50 20.45 1.30
N VAL A 24 -4.63 20.30 0.28
CA VAL A 24 -3.22 20.69 0.36
C VAL A 24 -3.08 22.21 0.49
N ARG A 25 -3.90 22.98 -0.23
CA ARG A 25 -3.91 24.45 -0.13
C ARG A 25 -4.31 24.93 1.25
N LYS A 26 -5.31 24.31 1.87
CA LYS A 26 -5.71 24.61 3.26
C LYS A 26 -4.59 24.27 4.24
N TRP A 27 -4.00 23.08 4.12
CA TRP A 27 -2.87 22.67 4.94
C TRP A 27 -1.64 23.58 4.78
N TRP A 28 -1.41 24.13 3.60
CA TRP A 28 -0.27 25.01 3.37
C TRP A 28 -0.30 26.28 4.22
N ILE A 29 -1.51 26.78 4.52
CA ILE A 29 -1.75 27.97 5.34
C ILE A 29 -1.55 27.63 6.83
N ASP A 30 -1.91 26.42 7.25
CA ASP A 30 -1.80 25.96 8.64
C ASP A 30 -1.18 24.55 8.70
N ARG A 31 0.15 24.52 8.84
CA ARG A 31 0.96 23.32 8.61
C ARG A 31 1.08 22.47 9.86
N GLU A 32 0.13 21.56 10.02
CA GLU A 32 0.13 20.55 11.08
C GLU A 32 0.58 19.18 10.58
N GLU A 33 1.28 18.41 11.40
CA GLU A 33 1.67 17.05 11.05
C GLU A 33 0.44 16.13 10.98
N ASN A 34 0.37 15.29 9.96
CA ASN A 34 -0.72 14.34 9.73
C ASN A 34 -0.22 13.12 8.93
N GLU A 35 -1.12 12.19 8.62
CA GLU A 35 -0.83 10.94 7.88
C GLU A 35 -0.18 11.15 6.49
N HIS A 36 -0.26 12.36 5.93
CA HIS A 36 0.28 12.70 4.63
C HIS A 36 1.35 13.79 4.66
N ALA A 37 1.63 14.37 5.83
CA ALA A 37 2.59 15.45 6.00
C ALA A 37 3.36 15.28 7.32
N TRP A 38 4.67 15.06 7.21
CA TRP A 38 5.56 14.90 8.36
C TRP A 38 6.78 15.81 8.24
N LYS A 39 7.40 16.11 9.36
CA LYS A 39 8.66 16.87 9.39
C LYS A 39 9.85 15.92 9.38
N VAL A 40 10.90 16.34 8.69
CA VAL A 40 12.19 15.64 8.64
C VAL A 40 13.25 16.58 9.17
N ASN A 41 14.19 16.05 9.96
CA ASN A 41 15.29 16.84 10.50
C ASN A 41 16.31 17.15 9.39
N ILE A 42 16.82 18.38 9.36
CA ILE A 42 17.85 18.83 8.41
C ILE A 42 19.15 18.04 8.52
N ASP A 43 19.56 17.65 9.74
CA ASP A 43 20.78 16.88 9.98
C ASP A 43 20.70 15.51 9.31
N SER A 44 19.51 14.90 9.30
CA SER A 44 19.26 13.63 8.60
C SER A 44 19.43 13.78 7.08
N ILE A 45 18.96 14.89 6.51
CA ILE A 45 19.11 15.18 5.08
C ILE A 45 20.58 15.38 4.72
N ILE A 46 21.33 16.11 5.56
CA ILE A 46 22.77 16.32 5.37
C ILE A 46 23.53 14.99 5.44
N ALA A 47 23.22 14.15 6.42
CA ALA A 47 23.83 12.82 6.58
C ALA A 47 23.55 11.89 5.38
N SER A 48 22.37 12.02 4.77
CA SER A 48 21.98 11.30 3.56
C SER A 48 22.48 11.95 2.26
N ASN A 49 23.46 12.86 2.32
CA ASN A 49 24.02 13.55 1.15
C ASN A 49 22.96 14.34 0.35
N TYR A 50 22.06 15.02 1.06
CA TYR A 50 20.95 15.80 0.49
C TYR A 50 19.91 14.98 -0.28
N ASP A 51 19.77 13.70 0.03
CA ASP A 51 18.65 12.89 -0.45
C ASP A 51 17.33 13.37 0.19
N LEU A 52 16.35 13.70 -0.66
CA LEU A 52 15.02 14.16 -0.26
C LEU A 52 13.95 13.06 -0.39
N ASP A 53 14.30 11.85 -0.84
CA ASP A 53 13.41 10.68 -0.86
C ASP A 53 13.20 10.09 0.55
N SER A 54 12.73 10.94 1.47
CA SER A 54 12.30 10.50 2.80
C SER A 54 10.98 9.73 2.66
N LYS A 55 10.95 8.48 3.12
CA LYS A 55 9.72 7.69 3.18
C LYS A 55 8.79 8.20 4.26
N ASN A 56 7.49 8.19 3.99
CA ASN A 56 6.47 8.58 4.95
C ASN A 56 6.41 7.56 6.10
N PRO A 57 6.70 7.95 7.36
CA PRO A 57 6.69 7.03 8.49
C PRO A 57 5.30 6.48 8.84
N THR A 58 4.23 7.17 8.45
CA THR A 58 2.84 6.77 8.71
C THR A 58 2.21 5.96 7.58
N GLN A 59 2.87 5.90 6.42
CA GLN A 59 2.40 5.10 5.31
C GLN A 59 2.70 3.63 5.62
N ASN A 60 1.68 2.91 6.10
CA ASN A 60 1.71 1.46 6.14
C ASN A 60 2.12 0.99 4.75
N GLU A 61 3.21 0.22 4.64
CA GLU A 61 3.62 -0.43 3.41
C GLU A 61 2.41 -1.16 2.83
N VAL A 62 1.82 -0.58 1.79
CA VAL A 62 0.77 -1.21 1.00
C VAL A 62 1.47 -2.37 0.33
N GLU A 63 1.12 -3.56 0.81
CA GLU A 63 1.64 -4.86 0.39
C GLU A 63 3.10 -5.07 0.81
N LYS A 64 3.28 -5.62 2.02
CA LYS A 64 4.32 -6.62 2.22
C LYS A 64 4.16 -7.61 1.07
N THR A 65 5.00 -7.53 0.04
CA THR A 65 5.18 -8.63 -0.89
C THR A 65 5.50 -9.81 -0.01
N GLU A 66 4.52 -10.71 0.17
CA GLU A 66 4.73 -11.89 0.98
C GLU A 66 5.98 -12.57 0.44
N SER A 67 6.89 -12.93 1.36
CA SER A 67 8.15 -13.55 0.95
C SER A 67 7.86 -14.75 0.05
N VAL A 68 8.73 -15.00 -0.93
CA VAL A 68 8.53 -16.07 -1.91
C VAL A 68 8.26 -17.41 -1.21
N GLU A 69 8.90 -17.64 -0.05
CA GLU A 69 8.70 -18.83 0.77
C GLU A 69 7.25 -18.96 1.29
N ILE A 70 6.66 -17.85 1.77
CA ILE A 70 5.27 -17.83 2.27
C ILE A 70 4.29 -18.10 1.13
N LEU A 71 4.58 -17.56 -0.06
CA LEU A 71 3.74 -17.78 -1.23
C LEU A 71 3.77 -19.25 -1.68
N ILE A 72 4.96 -19.87 -1.69
CA ILE A 72 5.12 -21.30 -1.98
C ILE A 72 4.34 -22.15 -0.98
N GLU A 73 4.47 -21.86 0.32
CA GLU A 73 3.76 -22.58 1.39
C GLU A 73 2.23 -22.52 1.20
N LYS A 74 1.69 -21.33 0.88
CA LYS A 74 0.25 -21.17 0.60
C LYS A 74 -0.20 -22.00 -0.60
N ILE A 75 0.59 -22.05 -1.66
CA ILE A 75 0.28 -22.83 -2.86
C ILE A 75 0.31 -24.33 -2.53
N GLU A 76 1.32 -24.81 -1.81
CA GLU A 76 1.43 -26.21 -1.39
C GLU A 76 0.24 -26.64 -0.51
N ASN A 77 -0.16 -25.79 0.43
CA ASN A 77 -1.34 -26.02 1.27
C ASN A 77 -2.63 -26.11 0.44
N SER A 78 -2.80 -25.22 -0.53
CA SER A 78 -3.97 -25.23 -1.43
C SER A 78 -4.04 -26.49 -2.29
N ILE A 79 -2.89 -26.96 -2.79
CA ILE A 79 -2.80 -28.20 -3.59
C ILE A 79 -3.10 -29.42 -2.72
N THR A 80 -2.56 -29.46 -1.50
CA THR A 80 -2.80 -30.55 -0.54
C THR A 80 -4.28 -30.64 -0.21
N ARG A 81 -4.92 -29.51 0.10
CA ARG A 81 -6.36 -29.47 0.37
C ARG A 81 -7.19 -29.95 -0.81
N SER A 82 -6.80 -29.55 -2.03
CA SER A 82 -7.47 -30.01 -3.25
C SER A 82 -7.36 -31.53 -3.43
N ARG A 83 -6.19 -32.12 -3.13
CA ARG A 83 -5.99 -33.58 -3.18
C ARG A 83 -6.80 -34.33 -2.14
N GLU A 84 -6.90 -33.80 -0.93
CA GLU A 84 -7.75 -34.37 0.13
C GLU A 84 -9.21 -34.44 -0.32
N LEU A 85 -9.75 -33.32 -0.82
CA LEU A 85 -11.12 -33.25 -1.31
C LEU A 85 -11.37 -34.23 -2.47
N ILE A 86 -10.42 -34.34 -3.40
CA ILE A 86 -10.51 -35.32 -4.50
C ILE A 86 -10.53 -36.76 -3.95
N ASN A 87 -9.73 -37.05 -2.93
CA ASN A 87 -9.71 -38.38 -2.31
C ASN A 87 -10.99 -38.68 -1.54
N GLU A 88 -11.58 -37.69 -0.87
CA GLU A 88 -12.90 -37.82 -0.24
C GLU A 88 -13.98 -38.14 -1.28
N ILE A 89 -13.99 -37.41 -2.40
CA ILE A 89 -14.89 -37.69 -3.52
C ILE A 89 -14.68 -39.11 -4.04
N LYS A 90 -13.43 -39.52 -4.29
CA LYS A 90 -13.13 -40.89 -4.77
C LYS A 90 -13.61 -41.98 -3.81
N LYS A 91 -13.49 -41.78 -2.49
CA LYS A 91 -14.00 -42.71 -1.47
C LYS A 91 -15.53 -42.77 -1.44
N ALA A 92 -16.22 -41.70 -1.81
CA ALA A 92 -17.68 -41.69 -1.88
C ALA A 92 -18.23 -42.39 -3.14
N PHE A 93 -17.39 -42.62 -4.16
CA PHE A 93 -17.74 -43.29 -5.41
C PHE A 93 -17.14 -44.71 -5.54
N LEU A 94 -16.48 -45.22 -4.49
CA LEU A 94 -16.00 -46.60 -4.34
C LEU A 94 -16.83 -47.31 -3.26
#